data_AF-A0A2N5A2E4-F1
#
_entry.id   AF-A0A2N5A2E4-F1
#
_cell.length_a   1.000
_cell.length_b   1.000
_cell.length_c   1.000
_cell.angle_alpha   90.00
_cell.angle_beta   90.00
_cell.angle_gamma   90.00
#
_symmetry.space_group_name_H-M   'P 1'
#
loop_
_entity.id
_entity.type
_entity.pdbx_description
1 polymer ?
#
loop_
_entity_poly.entity_id
_entity_poly.type
_entity_poly.pdbx_seq_one_letter_code
_entity_poly.pdbx_strand_id
1 'polypeptide(L)'
;MTRGTTGVCVLAAQAGAQVHVIDVGIDSEPLPGVVNMRVARGCGNIARGPAMTREQGQELLLEVMRYTRALAQEGVTLFGVGELGMANTTPAAAIVSVLTGSDAQEVVGIGANLPLAKVGNKVEVVRRAIAVNQPDPNDGLDVLSKVGGFDLLGMAG
;
A
#
# COMPACT_ATOMS: atom_id res chain seq x y z
N MET A 1 -15.24 6.37 2.66
CA MET A 1 -15.64 4.96 2.77
C MET A 1 -16.76 4.75 3.79
N THR A 2 -16.60 5.14 5.07
CA THR A 2 -17.59 4.89 6.14
C THR A 2 -19.00 5.42 5.89
N ARG A 3 -19.15 6.45 5.04
CA ARG A 3 -20.46 7.01 4.65
C ARG A 3 -21.08 6.35 3.40
N GLY A 4 -20.45 5.33 2.81
CA GLY A 4 -20.96 4.63 1.64
C GLY A 4 -20.91 5.39 0.30
N THR A 5 -20.26 6.55 0.23
CA THR A 5 -20.36 7.47 -0.93
C THR A 5 -19.25 7.34 -1.98
N THR A 6 -18.31 6.42 -1.81
CA THR A 6 -17.19 6.25 -2.76
C THR A 6 -17.52 5.23 -3.84
N GLY A 7 -16.73 5.19 -4.92
CA GLY A 7 -16.91 4.23 -6.02
C GLY A 7 -16.95 2.77 -5.54
N VAL A 8 -16.00 2.34 -4.71
CA VAL A 8 -15.96 0.95 -4.19
C VAL A 8 -17.17 0.65 -3.30
N CYS A 9 -17.67 1.61 -2.54
CA CYS A 9 -18.86 1.41 -1.70
C CYS A 9 -20.10 1.09 -2.56
N VAL A 10 -20.29 1.84 -3.64
CA VAL A 10 -21.44 1.64 -4.54
C VAL A 10 -21.33 0.31 -5.28
N LEU A 11 -20.14 -0.01 -5.82
CA LEU A 11 -19.91 -1.25 -6.56
C LEU A 11 -19.98 -2.49 -5.65
N ALA A 12 -19.43 -2.41 -4.44
CA ALA A 12 -19.52 -3.49 -3.46
C ALA A 12 -20.97 -3.74 -3.03
N ALA A 13 -21.75 -2.68 -2.75
CA ALA A 13 -23.17 -2.82 -2.44
C ALA A 13 -23.94 -3.50 -3.59
N GLN A 14 -23.63 -3.15 -4.84
CA GLN A 14 -24.23 -3.79 -6.02
C GLN A 14 -23.86 -5.27 -6.13
N ALA A 15 -22.68 -5.66 -5.69
CA ALA A 15 -22.22 -7.05 -5.66
C ALA A 15 -22.66 -7.82 -4.40
N GLY A 16 -23.37 -7.18 -3.46
CA GLY A 16 -23.70 -7.78 -2.17
C GLY A 16 -22.48 -7.98 -1.25
N ALA A 17 -21.38 -7.27 -1.48
CA ALA A 17 -20.15 -7.34 -0.70
C ALA A 17 -20.09 -6.24 0.36
N GLN A 18 -19.43 -6.54 1.48
CA GLN A 18 -19.15 -5.56 2.54
C GLN A 18 -17.78 -4.89 2.29
N VAL A 19 -17.65 -3.62 2.68
CA VAL A 19 -16.38 -2.87 2.59
C VAL A 19 -15.82 -2.69 3.99
N HIS A 20 -14.69 -3.35 4.26
CA HIS A 20 -13.92 -3.16 5.48
C HIS A 20 -12.87 -2.08 5.25
N VAL A 21 -12.91 -1.02 6.03
CA VAL A 21 -11.98 0.11 5.91
C VAL A 21 -10.98 -0.01 7.04
N ILE A 22 -9.71 -0.15 6.69
CA ILE A 22 -8.62 -0.40 7.64
C ILE A 22 -7.62 0.75 7.50
N ASP A 23 -7.42 1.50 8.59
CA ASP A 23 -6.34 2.48 8.71
C ASP A 23 -5.08 1.76 9.18
N VAL A 24 -4.13 1.60 8.27
CA VAL A 24 -2.81 1.02 8.52
C VAL A 24 -1.72 2.08 8.67
N GLY A 25 -2.04 3.37 8.47
CA GLY A 25 -0.99 4.38 8.34
C GLY A 25 -1.39 5.80 7.94
N ILE A 26 -2.64 6.21 8.10
CA ILE A 26 -3.09 7.55 7.70
C ILE A 26 -2.43 8.61 8.61
N ASP A 27 -1.87 9.65 7.99
CA ASP A 27 -1.34 10.83 8.70
C ASP A 27 -2.47 11.77 9.13
N SER A 28 -3.24 11.33 10.12
CA SER A 28 -4.33 12.11 10.74
C SER A 28 -4.59 11.67 12.18
N GLU A 29 -5.57 12.31 12.82
CA GLU A 29 -6.22 11.70 13.98
C GLU A 29 -6.99 10.43 13.56
N PRO A 30 -7.19 9.46 14.47
CA PRO A 30 -8.02 8.29 14.21
C PRO A 30 -9.43 8.66 13.74
N LEU A 31 -9.94 7.89 12.78
CA LEU A 31 -11.23 8.13 12.15
C LEU A 31 -12.31 7.20 12.76
N PRO A 32 -13.40 7.73 13.33
CA PRO A 32 -14.49 6.90 13.82
C PRO A 32 -15.08 6.00 12.71
N GLY A 33 -15.30 4.72 13.04
CA GLY A 33 -15.85 3.72 12.12
C GLY A 33 -14.83 3.12 11.14
N VAL A 34 -13.53 3.40 11.30
CA VAL A 34 -12.44 2.75 10.56
C VAL A 34 -11.73 1.78 11.50
N VAL A 35 -11.41 0.57 11.02
CA VAL A 35 -10.61 -0.40 11.77
C VAL A 35 -9.20 0.15 11.94
N ASN A 36 -8.72 0.24 13.18
CA ASN A 36 -7.43 0.84 13.47
C ASN A 36 -6.35 -0.24 13.61
N MET A 37 -5.47 -0.33 12.61
CA MET A 37 -4.24 -1.13 12.60
C MET A 37 -3.04 -0.21 12.30
N ARG A 38 -3.12 1.04 12.76
CA ARG A 38 -2.24 2.10 12.32
C ARG A 38 -0.84 1.92 12.90
N VAL A 39 0.12 1.65 12.03
CA VAL A 39 1.54 1.49 12.41
C VAL A 39 2.18 2.83 12.78
N ALA A 40 1.95 3.85 11.96
CA ALA A 40 2.44 5.21 12.19
C ALA A 40 1.56 6.24 11.47
N ARG A 41 1.84 7.53 11.65
CA ARG A 41 1.25 8.61 10.84
C ARG A 41 2.03 8.79 9.55
N GLY A 42 1.62 8.07 8.50
CA GLY A 42 2.38 7.97 7.26
C GLY A 42 3.62 7.09 7.40
N CYS A 43 4.03 6.49 6.29
CA CYS A 43 5.30 5.76 6.21
C CYS A 43 6.48 6.72 5.96
N GLY A 44 7.70 6.21 6.12
CA GLY A 44 8.93 6.90 5.78
C GLY A 44 8.99 7.29 4.30
N ASN A 45 9.66 8.41 4.01
CA ASN A 45 9.88 8.82 2.63
C ASN A 45 10.90 7.90 1.96
N ILE A 46 10.41 6.99 1.12
CA ILE A 46 11.22 5.97 0.41
C ILE A 46 12.39 6.55 -0.38
N ALA A 47 12.32 7.81 -0.79
CA ALA A 47 13.38 8.46 -1.56
C ALA A 47 14.60 8.87 -0.70
N ARG A 48 14.52 8.70 0.63
CA ARG A 48 15.56 9.08 1.61
C ARG A 48 15.96 7.94 2.55
N GLY A 49 15.20 6.85 2.57
CA GLY A 49 15.39 5.72 3.48
C GLY A 49 14.18 4.78 3.39
N PRO A 50 14.02 3.81 4.30
CA PRO A 50 12.97 2.81 4.19
C PRO A 50 11.58 3.38 4.53
N ALA A 51 10.52 2.78 3.99
CA ALA A 51 9.14 3.10 4.34
C ALA A 51 8.83 2.76 5.81
N MET A 52 9.39 1.67 6.31
CA MET A 52 9.17 1.17 7.68
C MET A 52 10.33 0.25 8.10
N THR A 53 10.42 -0.08 9.38
CA THR A 53 11.34 -1.14 9.80
C THR A 53 10.82 -2.52 9.38
N ARG A 54 11.70 -3.51 9.33
CA ARG A 54 11.29 -4.89 9.02
C ARG A 54 10.31 -5.42 10.05
N GLU A 55 10.51 -5.10 11.32
CA GLU A 55 9.67 -5.52 12.44
C GLU A 55 8.27 -4.93 12.34
N GLN A 56 8.16 -3.63 12.03
CA GLN A 56 6.87 -2.99 11.72
C GLN A 56 6.17 -3.70 10.56
N GLY A 57 6.95 -4.09 9.54
CA GLY A 57 6.43 -4.81 8.40
C GLY A 57 5.87 -6.20 8.77
N GLN A 58 6.59 -6.94 9.61
CA GLN A 58 6.16 -8.26 10.09
C GLN A 58 4.91 -8.17 10.96
N GLU A 59 4.86 -7.19 11.85
CA GLU A 59 3.74 -6.99 12.76
C GLU A 59 2.45 -6.67 11.99
N LEU A 60 2.50 -5.71 11.07
CA LEU A 60 1.35 -5.36 10.24
C LEU A 60 0.90 -6.52 9.37
N LEU A 61 1.84 -7.24 8.74
CA LEU A 61 1.51 -8.40 7.91
C LEU A 61 0.77 -9.47 8.73
N LEU A 62 1.27 -9.79 9.92
CA LEU A 62 0.63 -10.77 10.80
C LEU A 62 -0.72 -10.28 11.34
N GLU A 63 -0.87 -8.99 11.61
CA GLU A 63 -2.12 -8.41 12.09
C GLU A 63 -3.21 -8.49 11.02
N VAL A 64 -2.91 -8.09 9.78
CA VAL A 64 -3.88 -8.17 8.68
C VAL A 64 -4.19 -9.62 8.31
N MET A 65 -3.20 -10.52 8.28
CA MET A 65 -3.45 -11.96 8.07
C MET A 65 -4.41 -12.54 9.12
N ARG A 66 -4.26 -12.16 10.40
CA ARG A 66 -5.18 -12.59 11.46
C ARG A 66 -6.58 -12.04 11.25
N TYR A 67 -6.70 -10.77 10.87
CA TYR A 67 -7.99 -10.14 10.59
C TYR A 67 -8.71 -10.80 9.43
N THR A 68 -8.03 -10.99 8.30
CA THR A 68 -8.59 -11.65 7.11
C THR A 68 -9.01 -13.08 7.42
N ARG A 69 -8.22 -13.82 8.21
CA ARG A 69 -8.59 -15.18 8.65
C ARG A 69 -9.79 -15.21 9.59
N ALA A 70 -9.96 -14.21 10.46
CA ALA A 70 -11.14 -14.11 11.32
C ALA A 70 -12.42 -13.92 10.49
N LEU A 71 -12.37 -13.07 9.46
CA LEU A 71 -13.50 -12.91 8.52
C LEU A 71 -13.84 -14.22 7.79
N ALA A 72 -12.84 -15.02 7.43
CA ALA A 72 -13.08 -16.34 6.84
C ALA A 72 -13.79 -17.29 7.82
N GLN A 73 -13.46 -17.23 9.12
CA GLN A 73 -14.14 -17.99 10.18
C GLN A 73 -15.59 -17.52 10.39
N GLU A 74 -15.88 -16.25 10.12
CA GLU A 74 -17.22 -15.66 10.14
C GLU A 74 -18.04 -15.98 8.88
N GLY A 75 -17.45 -16.71 7.91
CA GLY A 75 -18.15 -17.20 6.71
C GLY A 75 -17.84 -16.43 5.42
N VAL A 76 -16.88 -15.50 5.42
CA VAL A 76 -16.42 -14.87 4.18
C VAL A 76 -15.65 -15.91 3.33
N THR A 77 -16.11 -16.13 2.10
CA THR A 77 -15.53 -17.11 1.17
C THR A 77 -14.85 -16.48 -0.05
N LEU A 78 -15.01 -15.18 -0.24
CA LEU A 78 -14.40 -14.41 -1.32
C LEU A 78 -13.95 -13.05 -0.79
N PHE A 79 -12.71 -12.69 -1.10
CA PHE A 79 -12.10 -11.41 -0.72
C PHE A 79 -11.78 -10.60 -1.96
N GLY A 80 -11.89 -9.28 -1.84
CA GLY A 80 -11.29 -8.31 -2.74
C GLY A 80 -10.37 -7.39 -1.95
N VAL A 81 -9.25 -7.00 -2.55
CA VAL A 81 -8.31 -6.05 -1.94
C VAL A 81 -8.38 -4.71 -2.66
N GLY A 82 -8.08 -3.65 -1.92
CA GLY A 82 -8.00 -2.30 -2.43
C GLY A 82 -7.26 -1.41 -1.45
N GLU A 83 -6.79 -0.27 -1.94
CA GLU A 83 -6.00 0.67 -1.15
C GLU A 83 -6.57 2.08 -1.27
N LEU A 84 -6.04 2.98 -0.43
CA LEU A 84 -6.28 4.40 -0.53
C LEU A 84 -5.09 5.13 0.09
N GLY A 85 -4.25 5.72 -0.75
CA GLY A 85 -3.10 6.48 -0.31
C GLY A 85 -2.70 7.54 -1.34
N MET A 86 -2.40 8.74 -0.87
CA MET A 86 -1.84 9.75 -1.77
C MET A 86 -0.41 9.37 -2.12
N ALA A 87 -0.05 9.50 -3.41
CA ALA A 87 1.27 9.19 -3.98
C ALA A 87 1.72 7.71 -3.97
N ASN A 88 0.90 6.76 -3.48
CA ASN A 88 1.27 5.34 -3.34
C ASN A 88 1.53 4.58 -4.66
N THR A 89 1.12 5.13 -5.80
CA THR A 89 1.58 4.62 -7.11
C THR A 89 3.10 4.76 -7.32
N THR A 90 3.78 5.57 -6.51
CA THR A 90 5.25 5.69 -6.51
C THR A 90 5.94 4.46 -5.87
N PRO A 91 5.64 4.08 -4.61
CA PRO A 91 6.13 2.84 -4.03
C PRO A 91 5.67 1.61 -4.82
N ALA A 92 4.44 1.58 -5.34
CA ALA A 92 3.99 0.47 -6.19
C ALA A 92 4.89 0.27 -7.42
N ALA A 93 5.26 1.36 -8.12
CA ALA A 93 6.19 1.29 -9.25
C ALA A 93 7.60 0.86 -8.83
N ALA A 94 8.07 1.25 -7.64
CA ALA A 94 9.35 0.81 -7.11
C ALA A 94 9.35 -0.71 -6.84
N ILE A 95 8.29 -1.24 -6.22
CA ILE A 95 8.14 -2.69 -6.01
C ILE A 95 8.15 -3.44 -7.35
N VAL A 96 7.37 -2.99 -8.34
CA VAL A 96 7.32 -3.64 -9.66
C VAL A 96 8.69 -3.61 -10.34
N SER A 97 9.38 -2.47 -10.32
CA SER A 97 10.73 -2.34 -10.88
C SER A 97 11.71 -3.34 -10.24
N VAL A 98 11.69 -3.45 -8.90
CA VAL A 98 12.57 -4.37 -8.16
C VAL A 98 12.25 -5.83 -8.45
N LEU A 99 10.98 -6.23 -8.38
CA LEU A 99 10.58 -7.64 -8.52
C LEU A 99 10.70 -8.16 -9.96
N THR A 100 10.56 -7.28 -10.95
CA THR A 100 10.61 -7.67 -12.37
C THR A 100 11.95 -7.40 -13.03
N GLY A 101 12.81 -6.59 -12.40
CA GLY A 101 14.04 -6.08 -13.01
C GLY A 101 13.82 -5.03 -14.11
N SER A 102 12.59 -4.52 -14.26
CA SER A 102 12.27 -3.47 -15.23
C SER A 102 12.82 -2.11 -14.78
N ASP A 103 13.21 -1.25 -15.72
CA ASP A 103 13.61 0.11 -15.38
C ASP A 103 12.39 0.92 -14.91
N ALA A 104 12.62 1.86 -13.99
CA ALA A 104 11.57 2.72 -13.45
C ALA A 104 10.77 3.47 -14.54
N GLN A 105 11.41 3.82 -15.66
CA GLN A 105 10.77 4.50 -16.79
C GLN A 105 9.70 3.64 -17.46
N GLU A 106 9.79 2.32 -17.39
CA GLU A 106 8.86 1.37 -18.02
C GLU A 106 7.59 1.15 -17.18
N VAL A 107 7.68 1.38 -15.87
CA VAL A 107 6.63 1.01 -14.90
C VAL A 107 5.98 2.20 -14.20
N VAL A 108 6.57 3.40 -14.31
CA VAL A 108 6.01 4.61 -13.70
C VAL A 108 4.93 5.24 -14.58
N GLY A 109 3.69 5.20 -14.08
CA GLY A 109 2.54 5.89 -14.69
C GLY A 109 2.16 7.22 -14.02
N ILE A 110 1.12 7.87 -14.57
CA ILE A 110 0.60 9.16 -14.09
C ILE A 110 -0.16 9.07 -12.75
N GLY A 111 -0.58 7.88 -12.33
CA GLY A 111 -1.43 7.70 -11.15
C GLY A 111 -2.70 8.55 -11.23
N ALA A 112 -3.05 9.26 -10.17
CA ALA A 112 -4.19 10.18 -10.14
C ALA A 112 -3.91 11.49 -10.91
N ASN A 113 -3.84 11.41 -12.25
CA ASN A 113 -3.72 12.55 -13.16
C ASN A 113 -2.49 13.45 -12.92
N LEU A 114 -1.33 12.87 -12.60
CA LEU A 114 -0.08 13.65 -12.56
C LEU A 114 0.19 14.28 -13.93
N PRO A 115 0.52 15.59 -14.01
CA PRO A 115 0.88 16.21 -15.28
C PRO A 115 2.06 15.50 -15.94
N LEU A 116 1.98 15.24 -17.25
CA LEU A 116 3.00 14.51 -18.00
C LEU A 116 4.42 15.09 -17.82
N ALA A 117 4.55 16.42 -17.73
CA ALA A 117 5.83 17.09 -17.50
C ALA A 117 6.49 16.73 -16.15
N LYS A 118 5.75 16.19 -15.18
CA LYS A 118 6.25 15.76 -13.87
C LYS A 118 6.59 14.27 -13.80
N VAL A 119 6.27 13.47 -14.83
CA VAL A 119 6.52 12.02 -14.84
C VAL A 119 8.02 11.73 -14.75
N GLY A 120 8.86 12.50 -15.45
CA GLY A 120 10.32 12.36 -15.35
C GLY A 120 10.84 12.49 -13.93
N ASN A 121 10.34 13.45 -13.15
CA ASN A 121 10.69 13.57 -11.73
C ASN A 121 10.23 12.35 -10.92
N LYS A 122 9.05 11.78 -11.21
CA LYS A 122 8.55 10.58 -10.51
C LYS A 122 9.43 9.36 -10.80
N VAL A 123 9.90 9.19 -12.04
CA VAL A 123 10.88 8.15 -12.41
C VAL A 123 12.16 8.30 -11.59
N GLU A 124 12.71 9.51 -11.49
CA GLU A 124 13.92 9.75 -10.69
C GLU A 124 13.73 9.48 -9.20
N VAL A 125 12.54 9.77 -8.66
CA VAL A 125 12.20 9.44 -7.27
C VAL A 125 12.21 7.92 -7.05
N VAL A 126 11.65 7.13 -7.98
CA VAL A 126 11.65 5.67 -7.89
C VAL A 126 13.07 5.11 -7.98
N ARG A 127 13.87 5.55 -8.96
CA ARG A 127 15.28 5.14 -9.08
C ARG A 127 16.07 5.44 -7.81
N ARG A 128 15.89 6.64 -7.25
CA ARG A 128 16.55 7.05 -6.00
C ARG A 128 16.10 6.19 -4.82
N ALA A 129 14.82 5.88 -4.70
CA ALA A 129 14.29 5.05 -3.62
C ALA A 129 14.92 3.65 -3.64
N ILE A 130 15.02 3.04 -4.82
CA ILE A 130 15.69 1.73 -4.98
C ILE A 130 17.17 1.83 -4.63
N ALA A 131 17.88 2.85 -5.15
CA ALA A 131 19.31 3.01 -4.94
C ALA A 131 19.70 3.23 -3.47
N VAL A 132 18.93 4.04 -2.73
CA VAL A 132 19.19 4.34 -1.31
C VAL A 132 18.88 3.14 -0.42
N ASN A 133 17.86 2.35 -0.75
CA ASN A 133 17.40 1.27 0.11
C ASN A 133 18.00 -0.10 -0.21
N GLN A 134 18.43 -0.34 -1.46
CA GLN A 134 18.97 -1.64 -1.91
C GLN A 134 18.05 -2.80 -1.50
N PRO A 135 16.77 -2.83 -1.94
CA PRO A 135 15.86 -3.92 -1.61
C PRO A 135 16.29 -5.24 -2.28
N ASP A 136 16.26 -6.35 -1.55
CA ASP A 136 16.52 -7.69 -2.09
C ASP A 136 15.27 -8.22 -2.80
N PRO A 137 15.30 -8.42 -4.14
CA PRO A 137 14.13 -8.91 -4.88
C PRO A 137 13.69 -10.32 -4.49
N ASN A 138 14.52 -11.10 -3.78
CA ASN A 138 14.18 -12.44 -3.31
C ASN A 138 13.51 -12.44 -1.93
N ASP A 139 13.44 -11.29 -1.26
CA ASP A 139 12.77 -11.11 0.03
C ASP A 139 11.66 -10.07 -0.10
N GLY A 140 10.43 -10.53 -0.39
CA GLY A 140 9.28 -9.63 -0.57
C GLY A 140 8.99 -8.72 0.63
N LEU A 141 9.31 -9.16 1.84
CA LEU A 141 9.17 -8.32 3.04
C LEU A 141 10.26 -7.24 3.10
N ASP A 142 11.48 -7.54 2.66
CA ASP A 142 12.54 -6.53 2.51
C ASP A 142 12.12 -5.48 1.46
N VAL A 143 11.60 -5.91 0.30
CA VAL A 143 11.10 -4.99 -0.73
C VAL A 143 9.98 -4.09 -0.18
N LEU A 144 8.96 -4.66 0.46
CA LEU A 144 7.82 -3.92 0.99
C LEU A 144 8.21 -2.97 2.14
N SER A 145 9.09 -3.39 3.04
CA SER A 145 9.54 -2.55 4.16
C SER A 145 10.41 -1.38 3.72
N LYS A 146 11.22 -1.57 2.66
CA LYS A 146 12.10 -0.53 2.12
C LYS A 146 11.41 0.44 1.17
N VAL A 147 10.80 -0.07 0.09
CA VAL A 147 10.30 0.76 -1.02
C VAL A 147 8.79 0.65 -1.23
N GLY A 148 8.08 -0.01 -0.32
CA GLY A 148 6.62 -0.09 -0.30
C GLY A 148 5.96 0.99 0.55
N GLY A 149 4.92 0.59 1.28
CA GLY A 149 4.10 1.44 2.14
C GLY A 149 3.15 0.57 2.97
N PHE A 150 2.56 1.14 4.02
CA PHE A 150 1.67 0.37 4.91
C PHE A 150 0.43 -0.17 4.18
N ASP A 151 -0.10 0.58 3.22
CA ASP A 151 -1.22 0.16 2.38
C ASP A 151 -0.87 -1.06 1.51
N LEU A 152 0.28 -1.03 0.83
CA LEU A 152 0.76 -2.12 -0.02
C LEU A 152 1.08 -3.38 0.79
N LEU A 153 1.67 -3.21 1.97
CA LEU A 153 1.92 -4.32 2.89
C LEU A 153 0.62 -4.87 3.48
N GLY A 154 -0.34 -4.00 3.81
CA GLY A 154 -1.66 -4.40 4.26
C GLY A 154 -2.42 -5.22 3.22
N MET A 155 -2.32 -4.89 1.93
CA MET A 155 -2.93 -5.73 0.87
C MET A 155 -2.23 -7.08 0.68
N ALA A 156 -0.96 -7.20 1.05
CA ALA A 156 -0.22 -8.45 0.94
C ALA A 156 -0.54 -9.43 2.10
N GLY A 157 -1.05 -8.94 3.22
CA GLY A 157 -1.46 -9.73 4.39
C GLY A 157 -2.90 -10.25 4.28
#